data_AF-A0A940RP42-F1
#
_entry.id   AF-A0A940RP42-F1
#
_cell.length_a   1.000
_cell.length_b   1.000
_cell.length_c   1.000
_cell.angle_alpha   90.00
_cell.angle_beta   90.00
_cell.angle_gamma   90.00
#
_symmetry.space_group_name_H-M   'P 1'
#
loop_
_entity.id
_entity.type
_entity.pdbx_description
1 polymer ?
#
loop_
_entity_poly.entity_id
_entity_poly.type
_entity_poly.pdbx_seq_one_letter_code
_entity_poly.pdbx_strand_id
1 'polypeptide(L)'
;MGRPLILAALPALLAIAGPVRAADLATIGCVSDKLDAAGHEKLVADIERNLRESGKRHTYAPETTAALSAAGKACAAENGWSDAAIRPALLYTIATEGQPVARRFLAERKFDTGALEAIWFGLPEEVRQKPVTPEVNRKLSDATKDSPDQSPEAAELVGEFFGFLSMAEYSSYDFSQA
;
A
#
# COMPACT_ATOMS: atom_id res chain seq x y z
N MET A 1 64.35 -8.28 -37.88
CA MET A 1 63.05 -7.96 -38.51
C MET A 1 61.94 -8.35 -37.54
N GLY A 2 61.47 -7.41 -36.71
CA GLY A 2 60.40 -7.66 -35.74
C GLY A 2 59.13 -6.91 -36.15
N ARG A 3 58.03 -7.64 -36.36
CA ARG A 3 56.70 -7.07 -36.60
C ARG A 3 56.08 -6.68 -35.25
N PRO A 4 55.55 -5.45 -35.07
CA PRO A 4 54.76 -5.14 -33.91
C PRO A 4 53.32 -5.63 -34.11
N LEU A 5 52.80 -6.33 -33.09
CA LEU A 5 51.39 -6.66 -32.92
C LEU A 5 50.65 -5.38 -32.50
N ILE A 6 49.70 -4.94 -33.32
CA ILE A 6 48.77 -3.86 -32.97
C ILE A 6 47.61 -4.50 -32.20
N LEU A 7 47.57 -4.28 -30.88
CA LEU A 7 46.41 -4.61 -30.05
C LEU A 7 45.37 -3.49 -30.21
N ALA A 8 44.25 -3.80 -30.85
CA ALA A 8 43.10 -2.90 -30.92
C ALA A 8 42.40 -2.84 -29.55
N ALA A 9 42.44 -1.67 -28.91
CA ALA A 9 41.68 -1.41 -27.69
C ALA A 9 40.21 -1.12 -28.04
N LEU A 10 39.32 -2.03 -27.66
CA LEU A 10 37.87 -1.81 -27.65
C LEU A 10 37.51 -0.88 -26.49
N PRO A 11 36.83 0.25 -26.71
CA PRO A 11 36.34 1.08 -25.62
C PRO A 11 35.15 0.39 -24.95
N ALA A 12 35.33 0.00 -23.69
CA ALA A 12 34.25 -0.44 -22.81
C ALA A 12 33.31 0.76 -22.56
N LEU A 13 32.13 0.72 -23.17
CA LEU A 13 31.01 1.60 -22.83
C LEU A 13 30.55 1.26 -21.41
N LEU A 14 31.05 2.02 -20.44
CA LEU A 14 30.49 2.11 -19.10
C LEU A 14 29.08 2.69 -19.21
N ALA A 15 28.07 1.81 -19.17
CA ALA A 15 26.70 2.21 -18.93
C ALA A 15 26.63 2.82 -17.53
N ILE A 16 26.57 4.15 -17.46
CA ILE A 16 26.35 4.89 -16.24
C ILE A 16 24.89 4.63 -15.86
N ALA A 17 24.62 3.58 -15.10
CA ALA A 17 23.38 3.44 -14.36
C ALA A 17 23.37 4.61 -13.37
N GLY A 18 22.73 5.72 -13.74
CA GLY A 18 22.47 6.81 -12.81
C GLY A 18 21.75 6.26 -11.58
N PRO A 19 21.98 6.82 -10.39
CA PRO A 19 21.27 6.40 -9.19
C PRO A 19 19.77 6.53 -9.47
N VAL A 20 19.04 5.41 -9.39
CA VAL A 20 17.58 5.45 -9.33
C VAL A 20 17.28 6.27 -8.09
N ARG A 21 16.69 7.45 -8.28
CA ARG A 21 16.30 8.26 -7.14
C ARG A 21 15.06 7.61 -6.56
N ALA A 22 15.25 6.92 -5.44
CA ALA A 22 14.17 6.54 -4.54
C ALA A 22 13.11 7.65 -4.50
N ALA A 23 11.86 7.32 -4.76
CA ALA A 23 10.79 8.30 -4.67
C ALA A 23 10.74 8.92 -3.25
N ASP A 24 10.60 10.24 -3.17
CA ASP A 24 10.54 10.94 -1.90
C ASP A 24 9.24 10.60 -1.17
N LEU A 25 9.35 9.85 -0.06
CA LEU A 25 8.20 9.40 0.72
C LEU A 25 7.29 10.56 1.16
N ALA A 26 7.81 11.78 1.30
CA ALA A 26 6.98 12.96 1.62
C ALA A 26 5.92 13.27 0.53
N THR A 27 6.08 12.73 -0.67
CA THR A 27 5.18 12.97 -1.81
C THR A 27 4.13 11.87 -1.99
N ILE A 28 4.19 10.74 -1.28
CA ILE A 28 3.30 9.58 -1.50
C ILE A 28 1.81 9.91 -1.37
N GLY A 29 1.46 10.91 -0.54
CA GLY A 29 0.10 11.40 -0.34
C GLY A 29 -0.48 12.17 -1.53
N CYS A 30 0.33 12.56 -2.53
CA CYS A 30 -0.11 13.37 -3.67
C CYS A 30 -1.34 12.77 -4.38
N VAL A 31 -1.44 11.43 -4.47
CA VAL A 31 -2.56 10.79 -5.16
C VAL A 31 -3.89 11.11 -4.46
N SER A 32 -3.93 11.04 -3.13
CA SER A 32 -5.10 11.44 -2.33
C SER A 32 -5.39 12.93 -2.58
N ASP A 33 -4.39 13.80 -2.52
CA ASP A 33 -4.57 15.26 -2.74
C ASP A 33 -5.08 15.62 -4.15
N LYS A 34 -4.84 14.77 -5.16
CA LYS A 34 -5.31 14.97 -6.54
C LYS A 34 -6.70 14.40 -6.81
N LEU A 35 -7.25 13.58 -5.92
CA LEU A 35 -8.64 13.16 -6.05
C LEU A 35 -9.53 14.38 -5.76
N ASP A 36 -10.49 14.64 -6.65
CA ASP A 36 -11.53 15.60 -6.33
C ASP A 36 -12.52 15.00 -5.31
N ALA A 37 -13.41 15.84 -4.78
CA ALA A 37 -14.39 15.41 -3.79
C ALA A 37 -15.23 14.22 -4.26
N ALA A 38 -15.58 14.16 -5.55
CA ALA A 38 -16.34 13.06 -6.13
C ALA A 38 -15.52 11.77 -6.24
N GLY A 39 -14.22 11.88 -6.51
CA GLY A 39 -13.28 10.77 -6.51
C GLY A 39 -13.11 10.17 -5.12
N HIS A 40 -12.92 11.01 -4.10
CA HIS A 40 -12.88 10.56 -2.69
C HIS A 40 -14.18 9.88 -2.29
N GLU A 41 -15.33 10.50 -2.56
CA GLU A 41 -16.64 9.95 -2.19
C GLU A 41 -16.86 8.56 -2.81
N LYS A 42 -16.53 8.38 -4.09
CA LYS A 42 -16.63 7.08 -4.76
C LYS A 42 -15.68 6.04 -4.20
N LEU A 43 -14.44 6.43 -3.92
CA LEU A 43 -13.46 5.52 -3.31
C LEU A 43 -13.94 5.05 -1.93
N VAL A 44 -14.39 5.97 -1.09
CA VAL A 44 -14.94 5.65 0.24
C VAL A 44 -16.18 4.77 0.12
N ALA A 45 -17.08 5.05 -0.83
CA ALA A 45 -18.26 4.21 -1.06
C ALA A 45 -17.89 2.78 -1.52
N ASP A 46 -16.88 2.64 -2.38
CA ASP A 46 -16.36 1.33 -2.79
C ASP A 46 -15.75 0.56 -1.62
N ILE A 47 -14.97 1.25 -0.77
CA ILE A 47 -14.39 0.69 0.46
C ILE A 47 -15.49 0.25 1.42
N GLU A 48 -16.49 1.10 1.68
CA GLU A 48 -17.62 0.78 2.54
C GLU A 48 -18.38 -0.45 2.05
N ARG A 49 -18.63 -0.57 0.74
CA ARG A 49 -19.23 -1.76 0.14
C ARG A 49 -18.37 -2.99 0.40
N ASN A 50 -17.07 -2.90 0.12
CA ASN A 50 -16.14 -4.02 0.31
C ASN A 50 -16.09 -4.47 1.79
N LEU A 51 -16.15 -3.55 2.75
CA LEU A 51 -16.20 -3.87 4.17
C LEU A 51 -17.54 -4.48 4.63
N ARG A 52 -18.67 -4.03 4.08
CA ARG A 52 -19.99 -4.68 4.31
C ARG A 52 -20.02 -6.10 3.75
N GLU A 53 -19.25 -6.33 2.70
CA GLU A 53 -19.12 -7.61 2.00
C GLU A 53 -17.77 -8.28 2.29
N SER A 54 -17.25 -8.09 3.51
CA SER A 54 -15.99 -8.71 3.94
C SER A 54 -16.00 -10.23 3.71
N GLY A 55 -14.82 -10.81 3.49
CA GLY A 55 -14.67 -12.21 3.07
C GLY A 55 -14.91 -12.45 1.57
N LYS A 56 -15.48 -11.49 0.84
CA LYS A 56 -15.60 -11.55 -0.63
C LYS A 56 -14.43 -10.85 -1.32
N ARG A 57 -14.25 -11.17 -2.61
CA ARG A 57 -13.27 -10.48 -3.45
C ARG A 57 -13.63 -9.00 -3.58
N HIS A 58 -12.72 -8.14 -3.14
CA HIS A 58 -12.84 -6.69 -3.32
C HIS A 58 -12.97 -6.30 -4.79
N THR A 59 -13.87 -5.36 -5.05
CA THR A 59 -14.05 -4.74 -6.36
C THR A 59 -14.18 -3.24 -6.19
N TYR A 60 -13.63 -2.50 -7.15
CA TYR A 60 -13.73 -1.05 -7.25
C TYR A 60 -14.43 -0.70 -8.56
N ALA A 61 -15.22 0.36 -8.55
CA ALA A 61 -15.87 0.82 -9.76
C ALA A 61 -14.81 1.21 -10.82
N PRO A 62 -15.08 1.02 -12.12
CA PRO A 62 -14.19 1.45 -13.18
C PRO A 62 -13.82 2.93 -13.08
N GLU A 63 -14.77 3.78 -12.68
CA GLU A 63 -14.58 5.21 -12.47
C GLU A 63 -13.61 5.51 -11.33
N THR A 64 -13.70 4.78 -10.21
CA THR A 64 -12.76 4.89 -9.09
C THR A 64 -11.35 4.51 -9.53
N THR A 65 -11.23 3.39 -10.25
CA THR A 65 -9.95 2.91 -10.78
C THR A 65 -9.35 3.91 -11.77
N ALA A 66 -10.17 4.49 -12.65
CA ALA A 66 -9.74 5.49 -13.61
C ALA A 66 -9.30 6.79 -12.94
N ALA A 67 -10.04 7.27 -11.93
CA ALA A 67 -9.69 8.46 -11.16
C ALA A 67 -8.35 8.29 -10.42
N LEU A 68 -8.17 7.18 -9.72
CA LEU A 68 -6.90 6.84 -9.06
C LEU A 68 -5.75 6.76 -10.06
N SER A 69 -5.94 6.09 -11.20
CA SER A 69 -4.89 5.99 -12.22
C SER A 69 -4.51 7.35 -12.81
N ALA A 70 -5.49 8.22 -13.05
CA ALA A 70 -5.24 9.58 -13.55
C ALA A 70 -4.48 10.42 -12.52
N ALA A 71 -4.89 10.39 -11.25
CA ALA A 71 -4.20 11.06 -10.14
C ALA A 71 -2.75 10.55 -9.99
N GLY A 72 -2.55 9.23 -10.01
CA GLY A 72 -1.21 8.62 -9.95
C GLY A 72 -0.28 9.07 -11.06
N LYS A 73 -0.74 9.11 -12.31
CA LYS A 73 0.05 9.61 -13.45
C LYS A 73 0.37 11.10 -13.33
N ALA A 74 -0.59 11.90 -12.86
CA ALA A 74 -0.36 13.33 -12.65
C ALA A 74 0.70 13.56 -11.56
N CYS A 75 0.62 12.84 -10.44
CA CYS A 75 1.61 12.91 -9.37
C CYS A 75 3.00 12.42 -9.81
N ALA A 76 3.07 11.35 -10.59
CA ALA A 76 4.34 10.87 -11.12
C ALA A 76 5.00 11.90 -12.05
N ALA A 77 4.22 12.55 -12.92
CA ALA A 77 4.73 13.62 -13.77
C ALA A 77 5.18 14.85 -12.98
N GLU A 78 4.44 15.23 -11.93
CA GLU A 78 4.74 16.38 -11.07
C GLU A 78 6.00 16.18 -10.23
N ASN A 79 6.19 14.99 -9.66
CA ASN A 79 7.26 14.68 -8.72
C ASN A 79 8.44 13.91 -9.35
N GLY A 80 8.36 13.60 -10.64
CA GLY A 80 9.39 12.83 -11.36
C GLY A 80 9.52 11.39 -10.87
N TRP A 81 8.41 10.78 -10.41
CA TRP A 81 8.40 9.39 -9.97
C TRP A 81 8.65 8.43 -11.13
N SER A 82 9.26 7.29 -10.83
CA SER A 82 9.29 6.17 -11.76
C SER A 82 7.90 5.55 -11.93
N ASP A 83 7.67 4.83 -13.02
CA ASP A 83 6.43 4.06 -13.20
C ASP A 83 6.21 3.03 -12.07
N ALA A 84 7.30 2.54 -11.47
CA ALA A 84 7.25 1.58 -10.37
C ALA A 84 6.66 2.18 -9.08
N ALA A 85 6.82 3.49 -8.85
CA ALA A 85 6.30 4.19 -7.68
C ALA A 85 4.79 4.47 -7.76
N ILE A 86 4.19 4.44 -8.96
CA ILE A 86 2.76 4.73 -9.13
C ILE A 86 1.90 3.73 -8.35
N ARG A 87 2.12 2.42 -8.54
CA ARG A 87 1.27 1.39 -7.93
C ARG A 87 1.32 1.44 -6.39
N PRO A 88 2.48 1.52 -5.72
CA PRO A 88 2.56 1.73 -4.28
C PRO A 88 1.80 2.98 -3.82
N ALA A 89 1.91 4.12 -4.51
CA ALA A 89 1.17 5.33 -4.14
C ALA A 89 -0.37 5.13 -4.22
N LEU A 90 -0.86 4.40 -5.23
CA LEU A 90 -2.29 4.07 -5.33
C LEU A 90 -2.76 3.17 -4.17
N LEU A 91 -1.98 2.15 -3.84
CA LEU A 91 -2.30 1.22 -2.74
C LEU A 91 -2.24 1.93 -1.39
N TYR A 92 -1.26 2.80 -1.18
CA TYR A 92 -1.16 3.67 -0.02
C TYR A 92 -2.40 4.54 0.13
N THR A 93 -2.88 5.15 -0.97
CA THR A 93 -4.10 5.97 -0.98
C THR A 93 -5.32 5.16 -0.59
N ILE A 94 -5.55 3.99 -1.22
CA ILE A 94 -6.67 3.10 -0.88
C ILE A 94 -6.62 2.71 0.60
N ALA A 95 -5.43 2.37 1.11
CA ALA A 95 -5.25 1.94 2.48
C ALA A 95 -5.51 3.05 3.50
N THR A 96 -4.98 4.25 3.25
CA THR A 96 -5.14 5.40 4.16
C THR A 96 -6.57 5.92 4.19
N GLU A 97 -7.27 5.93 3.05
CA GLU A 97 -8.71 6.23 2.99
C GLU A 97 -9.56 5.12 3.62
N GLY A 98 -9.09 3.86 3.56
CA GLY A 98 -9.79 2.70 4.11
C GLY A 98 -9.73 2.58 5.63
N GLN A 99 -8.62 2.98 6.25
CA GLN A 99 -8.45 2.93 7.71
C GLN A 99 -9.57 3.62 8.51
N PRO A 100 -9.92 4.90 8.27
CA PRO A 100 -10.99 5.55 9.04
C PRO A 100 -12.36 4.88 8.83
N VAL A 101 -12.63 4.34 7.65
CA VAL A 101 -13.86 3.59 7.36
C VAL A 101 -13.90 2.28 8.16
N ALA A 102 -12.83 1.49 8.12
CA ALA A 102 -12.73 0.24 8.86
C ALA A 102 -12.78 0.46 10.38
N ARG A 103 -12.14 1.53 10.91
CA ARG A 103 -12.24 1.90 12.33
C ARG A 103 -13.69 2.12 12.76
N ARG A 104 -14.51 2.78 11.92
CA ARG A 104 -15.93 3.02 12.22
C ARG A 104 -16.71 1.71 12.31
N PHE A 105 -16.55 0.81 11.33
CA PHE A 105 -17.22 -0.50 11.32
C PHE A 105 -16.83 -1.36 12.54
N LEU A 106 -15.56 -1.34 12.93
CA LEU A 106 -15.06 -2.05 14.11
C LEU A 106 -15.60 -1.43 15.42
N ALA A 107 -15.61 -0.10 15.52
CA ALA A 107 -16.14 0.60 16.69
C ALA A 107 -17.65 0.37 16.91
N GLU A 108 -18.43 0.26 15.83
CA GLU A 108 -19.85 -0.14 15.89
C GLU A 108 -20.03 -1.51 16.55
N ARG A 109 -19.07 -2.42 16.32
CA ARG A 109 -18.97 -3.76 16.93
C ARG A 109 -18.21 -3.80 18.25
N LYS A 110 -17.92 -2.63 18.85
CA LYS A 110 -17.25 -2.49 20.15
C LYS A 110 -15.80 -2.94 20.20
N PHE A 111 -15.15 -3.12 19.07
CA PHE A 111 -13.69 -3.34 19.04
C PHE A 111 -12.95 -2.08 19.49
N ASP A 112 -11.89 -2.26 20.26
CA ASP A 112 -10.90 -1.23 20.55
C ASP A 112 -9.89 -1.19 19.38
N THR A 113 -10.11 -0.25 18.46
CA THR A 113 -9.25 -0.09 17.28
C THR A 113 -7.83 0.35 17.65
N GLY A 114 -7.66 1.09 18.76
CA GLY A 114 -6.36 1.46 19.28
C GLY A 114 -5.57 0.25 19.79
N ALA A 115 -6.25 -0.71 20.44
CA ALA A 115 -5.64 -1.97 20.83
C ALA A 115 -5.26 -2.83 19.61
N LEU A 116 -6.10 -2.89 18.58
CA LEU A 116 -5.78 -3.57 17.32
C LEU A 116 -4.55 -2.94 16.64
N GLU A 117 -4.49 -1.60 16.55
CA GLU A 117 -3.32 -0.90 16.07
C GLU A 117 -2.07 -1.20 16.89
N ALA A 118 -2.17 -1.20 18.22
CA ALA A 118 -1.06 -1.53 19.10
C ALA A 118 -0.52 -2.95 18.85
N ILE A 119 -1.40 -3.92 18.57
CA ILE A 119 -1.00 -5.28 18.15
C ILE A 119 -0.19 -5.23 16.86
N TRP A 120 -0.66 -4.51 15.84
CA TRP A 120 0.04 -4.37 14.55
C TRP A 120 1.38 -3.65 14.69
N PHE A 121 1.40 -2.49 15.35
CA PHE A 121 2.61 -1.71 15.57
C PHE A 121 3.61 -2.40 16.50
N GLY A 122 3.17 -3.36 17.31
CA GLY A 122 4.03 -4.23 18.10
C GLY A 122 4.82 -5.27 17.30
N LEU A 123 4.48 -5.50 16.02
CA LEU A 123 5.26 -6.38 15.14
C LEU A 123 6.65 -5.78 14.85
N PRO A 124 7.64 -6.57 14.41
CA PRO A 124 8.89 -6.01 13.88
C PRO A 124 8.64 -5.20 12.60
N GLU A 125 9.42 -4.13 12.39
CA GLU A 125 9.30 -3.27 11.20
C GLU A 125 9.51 -4.06 9.91
N GLU A 126 10.49 -4.98 9.89
CA GLU A 126 10.82 -5.81 8.72
C GLU A 126 9.70 -6.80 8.36
N VAL A 127 8.77 -7.04 9.30
CA VAL A 127 7.55 -7.81 9.08
C VAL A 127 6.45 -6.91 8.52
N ARG A 128 6.29 -5.69 9.04
CA ARG A 128 5.25 -4.76 8.57
C ARG A 128 5.50 -4.23 7.16
N GLN A 129 6.77 -4.07 6.76
CA GLN A 129 7.18 -3.60 5.44
C GLN A 129 7.03 -4.64 4.33
N LYS A 130 6.34 -5.76 4.60
CA LYS A 130 6.12 -6.85 3.63
C LYS A 130 4.63 -7.18 3.53
N PRO A 131 4.18 -7.78 2.41
CA PRO A 131 2.84 -8.34 2.34
C PRO A 131 2.59 -9.34 3.47
N VAL A 132 1.37 -9.31 4.01
CA VAL A 132 0.99 -10.16 5.15
C VAL A 132 1.09 -11.63 4.76
N THR A 133 1.86 -12.39 5.53
CA THR A 133 2.02 -13.84 5.34
C THR A 133 0.98 -14.61 6.17
N PRO A 134 0.72 -15.90 5.85
CA PRO A 134 -0.15 -16.73 6.68
C PRO A 134 0.29 -16.84 8.14
N GLU A 135 1.60 -16.74 8.42
CA GLU A 135 2.12 -16.74 9.79
C GLU A 135 1.75 -15.44 10.52
N VAL A 136 1.92 -14.29 9.86
CA VAL A 136 1.55 -12.99 10.44
C VAL A 136 0.04 -12.93 10.66
N ASN A 137 -0.77 -13.38 9.71
CA ASN A 137 -2.22 -13.50 9.88
C ASN A 137 -2.58 -14.32 11.12
N ARG A 138 -1.94 -15.47 11.32
CA ARG A 138 -2.18 -16.30 12.51
C ARG A 138 -1.84 -15.56 13.80
N LYS A 139 -0.69 -14.87 13.87
CA LYS A 139 -0.29 -14.08 15.05
C LYS A 139 -1.29 -12.98 15.37
N LEU A 140 -1.77 -12.28 14.34
CA LEU A 140 -2.78 -11.23 14.49
C LEU A 140 -4.11 -11.82 14.97
N SER A 141 -4.57 -12.92 14.38
CA SER A 141 -5.77 -13.62 14.85
C SER A 141 -5.65 -14.08 16.31
N ASP A 142 -4.53 -14.72 16.68
CA ASP A 142 -4.28 -15.19 18.05
C ASP A 142 -4.29 -14.04 19.07
N ALA A 143 -3.75 -12.87 18.69
CA ALA A 143 -3.75 -11.67 19.52
C ALA A 143 -5.16 -11.07 19.73
N THR A 144 -6.12 -11.45 18.91
CA THR A 144 -7.52 -10.95 18.94
C THR A 144 -8.51 -11.97 19.50
N LYS A 145 -8.04 -13.10 20.04
CA LYS A 145 -8.90 -14.18 20.58
C LYS A 145 -9.84 -13.76 21.72
N ASP A 146 -9.48 -12.70 22.44
CA ASP A 146 -10.24 -12.19 23.59
C ASP A 146 -11.13 -10.98 23.19
N SER A 147 -11.31 -10.76 21.87
CA SER A 147 -12.13 -9.66 21.33
C SER A 147 -13.62 -9.81 21.66
N PRO A 148 -14.37 -8.70 21.75
CA PRO A 148 -15.78 -8.70 22.17
C PRO A 148 -16.75 -9.40 21.21
N ASP A 149 -16.35 -9.61 19.95
CA ASP A 149 -17.11 -10.33 18.92
C ASP A 149 -16.18 -11.34 18.23
N GLN A 150 -16.51 -12.63 18.34
CA GLN A 150 -15.77 -13.75 17.74
C GLN A 150 -16.51 -14.35 16.54
N SER A 151 -17.49 -13.64 15.98
CA SER A 151 -18.19 -14.08 14.75
C SER A 151 -17.22 -14.12 13.56
N PRO A 152 -17.46 -15.02 12.58
CA PRO A 152 -16.66 -15.05 11.35
C PRO A 152 -16.60 -13.69 10.66
N GLU A 153 -17.72 -12.97 10.60
CA GLU A 153 -17.81 -11.65 9.96
C GLU A 153 -16.97 -10.61 10.70
N ALA A 154 -16.88 -10.69 12.03
CA ALA A 154 -16.00 -9.82 12.81
C ALA A 154 -14.53 -10.16 12.59
N ALA A 155 -14.19 -11.45 12.51
CA ALA A 155 -12.82 -11.88 12.21
C ALA A 155 -12.37 -11.41 10.82
N GLU A 156 -13.25 -11.48 9.82
CA GLU A 156 -12.99 -10.95 8.47
C GLU A 156 -12.77 -9.44 8.51
N LEU A 157 -13.64 -8.69 9.21
CA LEU A 157 -13.51 -7.23 9.35
C LEU A 157 -12.21 -6.81 10.07
N VAL A 158 -11.82 -7.53 11.12
CA VAL A 158 -10.52 -7.33 11.80
C VAL A 158 -9.37 -7.63 10.85
N GLY A 159 -9.48 -8.69 10.04
CA GLY A 159 -8.52 -9.02 8.99
C GLY A 159 -8.37 -7.92 7.95
N GLU A 160 -9.48 -7.35 7.47
CA GLU A 160 -9.46 -6.21 6.53
C GLU A 160 -8.81 -4.97 7.15
N PHE A 161 -9.08 -4.70 8.42
CA PHE A 161 -8.45 -3.60 9.13
C PHE A 161 -6.93 -3.75 9.21
N PHE A 162 -6.44 -4.93 9.60
CA PHE A 162 -5.01 -5.23 9.53
C PHE A 162 -4.49 -5.15 8.09
N GLY A 163 -5.25 -5.62 7.10
CA GLY A 163 -4.94 -5.51 5.69
C GLY A 163 -4.67 -4.07 5.25
N PHE A 164 -5.49 -3.11 5.68
CA PHE A 164 -5.24 -1.69 5.41
C PHE A 164 -4.00 -1.16 6.12
N LEU A 165 -3.76 -1.52 7.38
CA LEU A 165 -2.55 -1.12 8.10
C LEU A 165 -1.28 -1.65 7.40
N SER A 166 -1.29 -2.92 6.99
CA SER A 166 -0.18 -3.53 6.27
C SER A 166 0.01 -2.91 4.89
N MET A 167 -1.09 -2.69 4.15
CA MET A 167 -1.06 -2.09 2.82
C MET A 167 -0.46 -0.69 2.84
N ALA A 168 -0.80 0.14 3.83
CA ALA A 168 -0.17 1.44 3.98
C ALA A 168 1.34 1.31 4.24
N GLU A 169 1.77 0.43 5.15
CA GLU A 169 3.18 0.27 5.50
C GLU A 169 4.01 -0.27 4.32
N TYR A 170 3.68 -1.44 3.78
CA TYR A 170 4.51 -2.03 2.72
C TYR A 170 4.47 -1.19 1.44
N SER A 171 3.35 -0.50 1.15
CA SER A 171 3.30 0.39 -0.02
C SER A 171 4.15 1.65 0.20
N SER A 172 4.24 2.16 1.44
CA SER A 172 5.17 3.25 1.75
C SER A 172 6.62 2.83 1.56
N TYR A 173 6.96 1.61 2.00
CA TYR A 173 8.28 1.03 1.79
C TYR A 173 8.59 0.82 0.31
N ASP A 174 7.71 0.13 -0.43
CA ASP A 174 7.89 -0.14 -1.86
C ASP A 174 8.01 1.16 -2.67
N PHE A 175 7.24 2.18 -2.31
CA PHE A 175 7.33 3.51 -2.91
C PHE A 175 8.72 4.12 -2.71
N SER A 176 9.26 4.07 -1.49
CA SER A 176 10.58 4.62 -1.20
C SER A 176 11.73 3.81 -1.82
N GLN A 177 11.47 2.62 -2.35
CA GLN A 177 12.47 1.82 -3.08
C GLN A 177 12.40 2.02 -4.61
N ALA A 178 11.35 2.67 -5.12
CA ALA A 178 11.04 2.77 -6.54
C ALA A 178 11.70 3.96 -7.24
#